data_AF-A0A1H7HCR4-F1
#
_entry.id   AF-A0A1H7HCR4-F1
#
_cell.length_a   1.000
_cell.length_b   1.000
_cell.length_c   1.000
_cell.angle_alpha   90.00
_cell.angle_beta   90.00
_cell.angle_gamma   90.00
#
_symmetry.space_group_name_H-M   'P 1'
#
loop_
_entity.id
_entity.type
_entity.pdbx_description
1 polymer ?
#
loop_
_entity_poly.entity_id
_entity_poly.type
_entity_poly.pdbx_seq_one_letter_code
_entity_poly.pdbx_strand_id
1 'polypeptide(L)'
;MSSPSTPATTVAGVGEQSPGGWIAQLYSEPVSTGLVSRDQRLAEVRADVPTAQVLLSDDFASLRQGYWVIYDPGPFSDGSAALAFCAAHGRVTKDQCIGRFLSHDASDFPYQCYPPAANPSGDCKHS
;
A
#
# COMPACT_ATOMS: atom_id res chain seq x y z
N MET A 1 -41.64 -27.26 6.27
CA MET A 1 -40.50 -27.76 7.08
C MET A 1 -39.23 -27.40 6.33
N SER A 2 -38.20 -27.04 7.09
CA SER A 2 -37.20 -26.02 6.82
C SER A 2 -36.31 -26.21 5.58
N SER A 3 -36.10 -25.11 4.84
CA SER A 3 -34.96 -24.95 3.94
C SER A 3 -33.68 -24.76 4.76
N PRO A 4 -32.52 -25.30 4.36
CA PRO A 4 -31.26 -24.95 4.99
C PRO A 4 -30.86 -23.53 4.55
N SER A 5 -30.69 -22.64 5.53
CA SER A 5 -30.00 -21.37 5.31
C SER A 5 -28.50 -21.67 5.23
N THR A 6 -27.96 -21.65 4.02
CA THR A 6 -26.51 -21.58 3.81
C THR A 6 -25.98 -20.31 4.50
N PRO A 7 -24.91 -20.39 5.31
CA PRO A 7 -24.29 -19.18 5.82
C PRO A 7 -23.79 -18.36 4.62
N ALA A 8 -24.17 -17.08 4.58
CA ALA A 8 -23.54 -16.13 3.72
C ALA A 8 -22.05 -16.11 4.10
N THR A 9 -21.21 -16.72 3.27
CA THR A 9 -19.79 -16.40 3.25
C THR A 9 -19.72 -14.92 2.95
N THR A 10 -19.56 -14.11 3.99
CA THR A 10 -18.97 -12.79 3.87
C THR A 10 -17.71 -12.99 3.05
N VAL A 11 -17.77 -12.62 1.77
CA VAL A 11 -16.55 -12.36 1.01
C VAL A 11 -15.93 -11.21 1.76
N ALA A 12 -15.04 -11.53 2.69
CA ALA A 12 -14.12 -10.56 3.26
C ALA A 12 -13.56 -9.83 2.04
N GLY A 13 -13.81 -8.52 1.97
CA GLY A 13 -13.20 -7.69 0.96
C GLY A 13 -11.72 -8.02 0.91
N VAL A 14 -11.14 -7.96 -0.29
CA VAL A 14 -9.70 -8.09 -0.51
C VAL A 14 -9.02 -6.92 0.23
N GLY A 15 -8.93 -7.03 1.54
CA GLY A 15 -8.07 -6.29 2.44
C GLY A 15 -6.95 -7.25 2.75
N GLU A 16 -5.74 -6.86 2.33
CA GLU A 16 -4.46 -7.51 2.55
C GLU A 16 -4.50 -8.62 3.62
N GLN A 17 -4.44 -9.88 3.22
CA GLN A 17 -4.61 -11.03 4.12
C GLN A 17 -3.43 -11.26 5.08
N SER A 18 -2.46 -10.35 5.16
CA SER A 18 -1.39 -10.41 6.14
C SER A 18 -0.83 -9.02 6.44
N PRO A 19 -1.21 -8.37 7.56
CA PRO A 19 -0.37 -7.33 8.13
C PRO A 19 1.03 -7.91 8.40
N GLY A 20 2.08 -7.17 8.02
CA GLY A 20 3.48 -7.57 8.19
C GLY A 20 4.32 -7.60 6.91
N GLY A 21 4.04 -6.73 5.94
CA GLY A 21 4.72 -6.73 4.64
C GLY A 21 5.23 -5.36 4.22
N TRP A 22 6.29 -5.37 3.41
CA TRP A 22 6.72 -4.18 2.69
C TRP A 22 5.88 -4.01 1.43
N ILE A 23 5.42 -2.78 1.19
CA ILE A 23 4.70 -2.36 0.00
C ILE A 23 5.49 -1.25 -0.71
N ALA A 24 5.24 -1.08 -2.01
CA ALA A 24 5.61 0.13 -2.73
C ALA A 24 4.41 1.08 -2.71
N GLN A 25 4.43 2.09 -1.85
CA GLN A 25 3.39 3.13 -1.82
C GLN A 25 3.60 4.08 -2.99
N LEU A 26 2.68 4.05 -3.95
CA LEU A 26 2.74 4.78 -5.23
C LEU A 26 2.04 6.15 -5.14
N TYR A 27 0.99 6.24 -4.32
CA TYR A 27 0.26 7.49 -4.10
C TYR A 27 -0.59 7.43 -2.83
N SER A 28 -0.92 8.59 -2.26
CA SER A 28 -1.89 8.72 -1.17
C SER A 28 -2.91 9.80 -1.50
N GLU A 29 -4.16 9.37 -1.70
CA GLU A 29 -5.29 10.23 -2.01
C GLU A 29 -6.08 10.50 -0.72
N PRO A 30 -6.31 11.76 -0.30
CA PRO A 30 -7.11 12.04 0.89
C PRO A 30 -8.53 11.48 0.75
N VAL A 31 -9.07 10.84 1.78
CA VAL A 31 -10.44 10.29 1.71
C VAL A 31 -11.50 11.35 1.43
N SER A 32 -11.23 12.60 1.81
CA SER A 32 -12.11 13.76 1.59
C SER A 32 -12.32 14.13 0.12
N THR A 33 -11.46 13.67 -0.79
CA THR A 33 -11.63 13.94 -2.24
C THR A 33 -12.63 12.98 -2.90
N GLY A 34 -13.02 11.91 -2.20
CA GLY A 34 -14.07 10.98 -2.62
C GLY A 34 -13.60 9.86 -3.55
N LEU A 35 -14.50 8.89 -3.76
CA LEU A 35 -14.20 7.66 -4.51
C LEU A 35 -13.89 7.92 -5.99
N VAL A 36 -14.50 8.94 -6.61
CA VAL A 36 -14.24 9.29 -8.01
C VAL A 36 -12.78 9.68 -8.21
N SER A 37 -12.27 10.58 -7.36
CA SER A 37 -10.86 11.01 -7.39
C SER A 37 -9.91 9.84 -7.14
N ARG A 38 -10.23 8.99 -6.14
CA ARG A 38 -9.48 7.75 -5.86
C ARG A 38 -9.39 6.84 -7.08
N ASP A 39 -10.52 6.58 -7.76
CA ASP A 39 -10.58 5.64 -8.88
C ASP A 39 -9.88 6.20 -10.13
N GLN A 40 -10.01 7.52 -10.37
CA GLN A 40 -9.23 8.22 -11.41
C GLN A 40 -7.73 8.08 -11.15
N ARG A 41 -7.30 8.34 -9.92
CA ARG A 41 -5.89 8.24 -9.54
C ARG A 41 -5.36 6.82 -9.64
N LEU A 42 -6.16 5.82 -9.23
CA LEU A 42 -5.82 4.41 -9.40
C LEU A 42 -5.66 4.04 -10.87
N ALA A 43 -6.55 4.50 -11.75
CA ALA A 43 -6.46 4.25 -13.18
C ALA A 43 -5.19 4.86 -13.79
N GLU A 44 -4.83 6.09 -13.39
CA GLU A 44 -3.58 6.74 -13.79
C GLU A 44 -2.35 5.94 -13.35
N VAL A 45 -2.30 5.49 -12.09
CA VAL A 45 -1.19 4.67 -11.59
C VAL A 45 -1.13 3.32 -12.30
N ARG A 46 -2.27 2.69 -12.59
CA ARG A 46 -2.35 1.39 -13.27
C ARG A 46 -1.93 1.43 -14.73
N ALA A 47 -1.85 2.61 -15.34
CA ALA A 47 -1.26 2.76 -16.67
C ALA A 47 0.24 2.38 -16.66
N ASP A 48 0.95 2.65 -15.56
CA ASP A 48 2.37 2.31 -15.38
C ASP A 48 2.58 1.04 -14.53
N VAL A 49 1.69 0.80 -13.56
CA VAL A 49 1.78 -0.29 -12.57
C VAL A 49 0.46 -1.06 -12.52
N PRO A 50 0.22 -2.00 -13.46
CA PRO A 50 -1.07 -2.69 -13.59
C PRO A 50 -1.51 -3.47 -12.33
N THR A 51 -0.54 -3.89 -11.52
CA THR A 51 -0.71 -4.63 -10.26
C THR A 51 -1.12 -3.75 -9.08
N ALA A 52 -1.17 -2.42 -9.26
CA ALA A 52 -1.49 -1.49 -8.19
C ALA A 52 -2.88 -1.77 -7.58
N GLN A 53 -2.94 -1.75 -6.25
CA GLN A 53 -4.12 -1.94 -5.43
C GLN A 53 -4.39 -0.70 -4.59
N VAL A 54 -5.52 -0.71 -3.87
CA VAL A 54 -5.89 0.36 -2.95
C VAL A 54 -6.26 -0.23 -1.61
N LEU A 55 -5.76 0.39 -0.55
CA LEU A 55 -6.19 0.15 0.83
C LEU A 55 -6.62 1.46 1.48
N LEU A 56 -7.39 1.37 2.56
CA LEU A 56 -7.71 2.50 3.42
C LEU A 56 -6.66 2.57 4.54
N SER A 57 -6.06 3.74 4.75
CA SER A 57 -4.99 3.87 5.74
C SER A 57 -5.47 3.70 7.17
N ASP A 58 -6.76 3.93 7.43
CA ASP A 58 -7.40 3.73 8.73
C ASP A 58 -7.40 2.26 9.19
N ASP A 59 -7.26 1.32 8.26
CA ASP A 59 -7.21 -0.11 8.57
C ASP A 59 -5.84 -0.55 9.12
N PHE A 60 -4.80 0.29 9.06
CA PHE A 60 -3.43 -0.05 9.44
C PHE A 60 -2.79 1.03 10.34
N ALA A 61 -2.47 0.67 11.58
CA ALA A 61 -1.91 1.62 12.54
C ALA A 61 -0.51 2.12 12.16
N SER A 62 0.23 1.40 11.33
CA SER A 62 1.51 1.88 10.78
C SER A 62 1.32 3.03 9.78
N LEU A 63 0.09 3.35 9.36
CA LEU A 63 -0.22 4.39 8.38
C LEU A 63 -0.81 5.66 9.00
N ARG A 64 -0.64 6.80 8.30
CA ARG A 64 -1.37 8.03 8.64
C ARG A 64 -2.82 7.87 8.18
N GLN A 65 -3.76 8.02 9.11
CA GLN A 65 -5.21 7.93 8.87
C GLN A 65 -5.72 8.98 7.89
N GLY A 66 -6.86 8.68 7.22
CA GLY A 66 -7.55 9.60 6.32
C GLY A 66 -7.09 9.59 4.88
N TYR A 67 -6.46 8.49 4.41
CA TYR A 67 -5.99 8.35 3.03
C TYR A 67 -6.39 7.01 2.41
N TRP A 68 -6.74 7.04 1.12
CA TRP A 68 -6.63 5.89 0.25
C TRP A 68 -5.18 5.76 -0.22
N VAL A 69 -4.53 4.66 0.12
CA VAL A 69 -3.15 4.40 -0.31
C VAL A 69 -3.21 3.53 -1.56
N ILE A 70 -2.66 4.04 -2.66
CA ILE A 70 -2.45 3.28 -3.89
C ILE A 70 -1.04 2.69 -3.82
N TYR A 71 -0.92 1.38 -3.95
CA TYR A 71 0.32 0.67 -3.70
C TYR A 71 0.47 -0.56 -4.58
N ASP A 72 1.71 -1.06 -4.68
CA ASP A 72 1.98 -2.43 -5.13
C ASP A 72 2.31 -3.31 -3.91
N PRO A 73 1.68 -4.50 -3.78
CA PRO A 73 1.90 -5.40 -2.64
C PRO A 73 3.23 -6.18 -2.70
N GLY A 74 3.97 -6.14 -3.81
CA GLY A 74 5.19 -6.91 -3.99
C GLY A 74 4.96 -8.35 -4.46
N PRO A 75 5.94 -9.23 -4.25
CA PRO A 75 6.53 -9.52 -2.94
C PRO A 75 7.84 -8.77 -2.66
N PHE A 76 7.84 -7.87 -1.66
CA PHE A 76 9.03 -7.15 -1.23
C PHE A 76 9.55 -7.70 0.11
N SER A 77 10.81 -8.12 0.14
CA SER A 77 11.46 -8.62 1.36
C SER A 77 11.81 -7.50 2.34
N ASP A 78 12.06 -6.29 1.83
CA ASP A 78 12.39 -5.10 2.61
C ASP A 78 12.01 -3.83 1.83
N GLY A 79 12.22 -2.66 2.45
CA GLY A 79 11.90 -1.37 1.82
C GLY A 79 12.81 -1.04 0.64
N SER A 80 14.01 -1.63 0.57
CA SER A 80 14.93 -1.43 -0.55
C SER A 80 14.44 -2.19 -1.80
N ALA A 81 13.87 -3.38 -1.62
CA ALA A 81 13.21 -4.12 -2.71
C ALA A 81 12.02 -3.34 -3.28
N ALA A 82 11.21 -2.71 -2.41
CA ALA A 82 10.13 -1.83 -2.85
C ALA A 82 10.65 -0.59 -3.61
N LEU A 83 11.77 0.01 -3.19
CA LEU A 83 12.38 1.13 -3.93
C LEU A 83 13.00 0.71 -5.27
N ALA A 84 13.57 -0.49 -5.37
CA ALA A 84 14.06 -1.01 -6.63
C ALA A 84 12.90 -1.14 -7.64
N PHE A 85 11.73 -1.59 -7.18
CA PHE A 85 10.50 -1.59 -7.97
C PHE A 85 10.08 -0.16 -8.36
N CYS A 86 10.04 0.78 -7.41
CA CYS A 86 9.75 2.18 -7.70
C CYS A 86 10.64 2.73 -8.84
N ALA A 87 11.96 2.49 -8.75
CA ALA A 87 12.92 2.95 -9.74
C ALA A 87 12.74 2.27 -11.12
N ALA A 88 12.39 0.98 -11.15
CA ALA A 88 12.11 0.25 -12.39
C ALA A 88 10.89 0.83 -13.14
N HIS A 89 9.93 1.40 -12.41
CA HIS A 89 8.77 2.11 -12.98
C HIS A 89 8.98 3.64 -13.12
N GLY A 90 10.23 4.12 -13.03
CA GLY A 90 10.56 5.55 -13.21
C GLY A 90 10.09 6.47 -12.09
N ARG A 91 9.65 5.92 -10.96
CA ARG A 91 9.15 6.65 -9.79
C ARG A 91 10.26 6.83 -8.76
N VAL A 92 11.14 7.79 -9.01
CA VAL A 92 12.42 7.94 -8.29
C VAL A 92 12.43 9.04 -7.23
N THR A 93 11.30 9.70 -6.98
CA THR A 93 11.18 10.72 -5.93
C THR A 93 10.22 10.29 -4.83
N LYS A 94 10.40 10.86 -3.64
CA LYS A 94 9.58 10.56 -2.44
C LYS A 94 8.08 10.76 -2.65
N ASP A 95 7.70 11.67 -3.54
CA ASP A 95 6.29 12.00 -3.80
C ASP A 95 5.68 11.06 -4.86
N GLN A 96 6.53 10.31 -5.58
CA GLN A 96 6.13 9.36 -6.61
C GLN A 96 6.04 7.93 -6.12
N CYS A 97 6.97 7.51 -5.26
CA CYS A 97 6.99 6.16 -4.70
C CYS A 97 7.94 6.06 -3.49
N ILE A 98 7.51 5.35 -2.45
CA ILE A 98 8.34 4.99 -1.30
C ILE A 98 8.10 3.53 -0.93
N GLY A 99 9.11 2.89 -0.33
CA GLY A 99 8.90 1.62 0.36
C GLY A 99 8.27 1.88 1.72
N ARG A 100 7.25 1.11 2.10
CA ARG A 100 6.58 1.29 3.40
C ARG A 100 6.17 -0.04 4.02
N PHE A 101 6.32 -0.16 5.34
CA PHE A 101 5.86 -1.34 6.06
C PHE A 101 4.39 -1.21 6.49
N LEU A 102 3.60 -2.24 6.20
CA LEU A 102 2.17 -2.30 6.47
C LEU A 102 1.89 -3.20 7.68
N SER A 103 1.35 -2.63 8.75
CA SER A 103 1.17 -3.30 10.04
C SER A 103 0.04 -2.67 10.86
N HIS A 104 -0.49 -3.43 11.82
CA HIS A 104 -1.44 -2.95 12.82
C HIS A 104 -0.76 -2.41 14.09
N ASP A 105 0.58 -2.35 14.12
CA ASP A 105 1.33 -1.69 15.19
C ASP A 105 1.68 -0.24 14.79
N ALA A 106 1.31 0.71 15.64
CA ALA A 106 1.64 2.11 15.43
C ALA A 106 3.13 2.40 15.60
N SER A 107 3.88 1.57 16.34
CA SER A 107 5.34 1.70 16.45
C SER A 107 6.05 1.42 15.14
N ASP A 108 5.38 0.80 14.17
CA ASP A 108 5.94 0.50 12.86
C ASP A 108 5.88 1.68 11.88
N PHE A 109 5.28 2.80 12.26
CA PHE A 109 5.23 4.02 11.44
C PHE A 109 6.59 4.49 10.89
N PRO A 110 7.72 4.41 11.64
CA PRO A 110 9.04 4.82 11.15
C PRO A 110 9.59 4.00 9.99
N TYR A 111 9.10 2.76 9.79
CA TYR A 111 9.59 1.84 8.74
C TYR A 111 9.12 2.29 7.35
N GLN A 112 9.82 3.31 6.86
CA GLN A 112 9.64 3.93 5.57
C GLN A 112 11.02 4.05 4.92
N CYS A 113 11.07 3.65 3.66
CA CYS A 113 12.28 3.65 2.85
C CYS A 113 12.09 4.65 1.70
N TYR A 114 12.95 5.66 1.65
CA TYR A 114 12.86 6.75 0.69
C TYR A 114 13.90 6.64 -0.42
N PRO A 115 13.55 6.98 -1.67
CA PRO A 115 14.49 6.98 -2.78
C PRO A 115 15.62 8.01 -2.57
N PRO A 116 16.73 7.89 -3.33
CA PRO A 116 16.94 7.01 -4.48
C PRO A 116 17.25 5.55 -4.09
N ALA A 117 16.86 4.60 -4.94
CA ALA A 117 17.09 3.16 -4.68
C ALA A 117 18.58 2.79 -4.56
N ALA A 118 19.47 3.53 -5.24
CA ALA A 118 20.92 3.30 -5.17
C ALA A 118 21.54 3.71 -3.83
N ASN A 119 20.88 4.59 -3.08
CA ASN A 119 21.32 5.06 -1.76
C ASN A 119 20.08 5.43 -0.94
N PRO A 120 19.33 4.42 -0.46
CA PRO A 120 18.06 4.65 0.20
C PRO A 120 18.26 5.31 1.57
N SER A 121 17.25 6.03 2.04
CA SER A 121 17.23 6.65 3.37
C SER A 121 15.99 6.24 4.16
N GLY A 122 16.01 6.45 5.49
CA GLY A 122 14.96 5.96 6.40
C GLY A 122 15.21 4.53 6.89
N ASP A 123 14.21 3.93 7.52
CA ASP A 123 14.30 2.60 8.14
C ASP A 123 13.78 1.54 7.19
N CYS A 124 14.62 1.12 6.24
CA CYS A 124 14.24 0.21 5.16
C CYS A 124 14.10 -1.27 5.55
N LYS A 125 14.22 -1.61 6.84
CA LYS A 125 14.16 -2.99 7.35
C LYS A 125 13.30 -3.05 8.60
N HIS A 126 12.40 -4.03 8.64
CA HIS A 126 11.60 -4.39 9.81
C HIS A 126 12.16 -5.72 10.36
N SER A 127 12.34 -5.85 11.67
CA SER A 127 13.06 -6.97 12.33
C SER A 127 12.25 -7.59 13.45
#